data_AF-A0A3G6ZJS9-F1
#
_entry.id   AF-A0A3G6ZJS9-F1
#
_cell.length_a   1.000
_cell.length_b   1.000
_cell.length_c   1.000
_cell.angle_alpha   90.00
_cell.angle_beta   90.00
_cell.angle_gamma   90.00
#
_symmetry.space_group_name_H-M   'P 1'
#
loop_
_entity.id
_entity.type
_entity.pdbx_description
1 polymer ?
#
loop_
_entity_poly.entity_id
_entity_poly.type
_entity_poly.pdbx_seq_one_letter_code
_entity_poly.pdbx_strand_id
1 'polypeptide(L)'
;MTMGEDLTLIIETEDGVVRRNIAPAVPLQDGVERGIAAESAIRFAAALWGMPDFIFEPAHETSGSGVREVGDGILITSGTAVMIQSKSRHRPGGTAERESNWLTKNIVKGLKQGEGSIRFLTARPIAMENRRRRRVNIDGAALTWVSVVVIDHDDVPAGYTPPDLPNNAVVMLRRDWEFLFDQLRSARSVAGYLRRVVGENIELGTEPVRYHELALADLGVEPPAAPEWATSASITVSVPQAPLEPAGSLETKAHFLLRIIQEDIALSRAPADDELTRIDVLSRLDSIPVASRTELGERLQSYMSEAKHWSKETLITSARIYLPVEPGEFESPIVFMVASRLNDLAHMVFRARFELLHYDYYTVSSLTELMTVGVLLTPGTKSGRAWDTTMLAAKGDMDLDPAYVEFIRAQLDRTLRSR
;
A
#
# COMPACT_ATOMS: atom_id res chain seq x y z
N MET A 1 10.41 -12.07 -30.49
CA MET A 1 10.03 -11.87 -29.09
C MET A 1 10.93 -12.77 -28.28
N THR A 2 12.13 -12.29 -27.94
CA THR A 2 13.05 -13.00 -27.04
C THR A 2 12.48 -12.86 -25.65
N MET A 3 12.13 -13.98 -25.00
CA MET A 3 11.78 -13.97 -23.60
C MET A 3 12.99 -13.45 -22.83
N GLY A 4 12.79 -12.45 -21.96
CA GLY A 4 13.87 -11.98 -21.07
C GLY A 4 14.39 -13.15 -20.24
N GLU A 5 15.70 -13.19 -20.00
CA GLU A 5 16.30 -14.26 -19.20
C GLU A 5 15.73 -14.26 -17.77
N ASP A 6 15.37 -15.45 -17.29
CA ASP A 6 14.92 -15.66 -15.91
C ASP A 6 16.08 -15.35 -14.96
N LEU A 7 15.91 -14.36 -14.08
CA LEU A 7 16.91 -14.03 -13.07
C LEU A 7 16.72 -14.95 -11.87
N THR A 8 17.74 -15.73 -11.51
CA THR A 8 17.73 -16.56 -10.30
C THR A 8 18.63 -15.92 -9.23
N LEU A 9 18.04 -15.54 -8.10
CA LEU A 9 18.77 -15.14 -6.90
C LEU A 9 19.11 -16.38 -6.07
N ILE A 10 20.32 -16.39 -5.52
CA ILE A 10 20.78 -17.34 -4.52
C ILE A 10 20.98 -16.54 -3.24
N ILE A 11 20.17 -16.82 -2.23
CA ILE A 11 20.16 -16.10 -0.96
C ILE A 11 20.67 -17.04 0.10
N GLU A 12 21.76 -16.67 0.76
CA GLU A 12 22.28 -17.41 1.91
C GLU A 12 21.61 -16.87 3.18
N THR A 13 20.91 -17.72 3.90
CA THR A 13 20.30 -17.42 5.21
C THR A 13 20.85 -18.35 6.28
N GLU A 14 20.57 -18.07 7.55
CA GLU A 14 20.94 -18.96 8.66
C GLU A 14 20.33 -20.36 8.52
N ASP A 15 19.16 -20.47 7.87
CA ASP A 15 18.45 -21.72 7.61
C ASP A 15 18.90 -22.43 6.32
N GLY A 16 19.87 -21.86 5.59
CA GLY A 16 20.49 -22.44 4.40
C GLY A 16 20.35 -21.59 3.13
N VAL A 17 20.56 -22.23 1.98
CA VAL A 17 20.55 -21.53 0.69
C VAL A 17 19.14 -21.57 0.08
N VAL A 18 18.52 -20.40 -0.04
CA VAL A 18 17.23 -20.21 -0.71
C VAL A 18 17.48 -19.79 -2.16
N ARG A 19 16.86 -20.50 -3.10
CA ARG A 19 16.87 -20.14 -4.53
C ARG A 19 15.56 -19.48 -4.89
N ARG A 20 15.65 -18.33 -5.56
CA ARG A 20 14.48 -17.54 -5.91
C ARG A 20 14.51 -17.10 -7.36
N ASN A 21 13.48 -17.46 -8.10
CA ASN A 21 13.31 -17.02 -9.48
C ASN A 21 12.56 -15.70 -9.50
N ILE A 22 13.13 -14.70 -10.16
CA ILE A 22 12.51 -13.41 -10.45
C ILE A 22 12.00 -13.48 -11.88
N ALA A 23 10.68 -13.38 -12.01
CA ALA A 23 10.03 -13.43 -13.31
C ALA A 23 10.49 -12.26 -14.21
N PRO A 24 10.57 -12.46 -15.53
CA PRO A 24 10.78 -11.37 -16.47
C PRO A 24 9.56 -10.42 -16.43
N ALA A 25 9.74 -9.22 -16.97
CA ALA A 25 8.64 -8.28 -17.08
C ALA A 25 7.51 -8.85 -17.95
N VAL A 26 6.26 -8.61 -17.56
CA VAL A 26 5.07 -9.09 -18.26
C VAL A 26 5.14 -8.68 -19.73
N PRO A 27 4.83 -9.57 -20.68
CA PRO A 27 4.83 -9.22 -22.10
C PRO A 27 3.98 -7.97 -22.39
N LEU A 28 4.52 -7.07 -23.21
CA LEU A 28 3.80 -5.88 -23.66
C LEU A 28 2.70 -6.28 -24.64
N GLN A 29 1.61 -5.50 -24.66
CA GLN A 29 0.48 -5.75 -25.55
C GLN A 29 0.89 -5.63 -27.03
N ASP A 30 0.56 -6.65 -27.82
CA ASP A 30 0.82 -6.66 -29.26
C ASP A 30 0.01 -5.59 -30.00
N GLY A 31 0.63 -4.99 -31.02
CA GLY A 31 0.00 -3.99 -31.88
C GLY A 31 -0.12 -2.58 -31.27
N VAL A 32 0.34 -2.38 -30.03
CA VAL A 32 0.46 -1.06 -29.38
C VAL A 32 1.90 -0.57 -29.47
N GLU A 33 2.11 0.74 -29.62
CA GLU A 33 3.46 1.31 -29.56
C GLU A 33 4.12 0.96 -28.22
N ARG A 34 5.39 0.52 -28.25
CA ARG A 34 6.11 0.00 -27.08
C ARG A 34 6.11 0.96 -25.88
N GLY A 35 6.27 2.27 -26.12
CA GLY A 35 6.20 3.28 -25.06
C GLY A 35 4.86 3.26 -24.33
N ILE A 36 3.77 3.41 -25.09
CA ILE A 36 2.39 3.38 -24.59
C ILE A 36 2.08 2.05 -23.89
N ALA A 37 2.52 0.93 -24.46
CA ALA A 37 2.31 -0.39 -23.87
C ALA A 37 3.04 -0.55 -22.53
N ALA A 38 4.29 -0.07 -22.44
CA ALA A 38 5.08 -0.12 -21.21
C ALA A 38 4.49 0.77 -20.12
N GLU A 39 4.09 1.99 -20.45
CA GLU A 39 3.36 2.88 -19.56
C GLU A 39 2.10 2.23 -18.97
N SER A 40 1.29 1.64 -19.83
CA SER A 40 0.07 0.92 -19.43
C SER A 40 0.39 -0.26 -18.51
N ALA A 41 1.44 -1.05 -18.82
CA ALA A 41 1.87 -2.18 -18.01
C ALA A 41 2.35 -1.75 -16.62
N ILE A 42 3.13 -0.66 -16.51
CA ILE A 42 3.61 -0.10 -15.25
C ILE A 42 2.43 0.33 -14.36
N ARG A 43 1.47 1.07 -14.92
CA ARG A 43 0.25 1.48 -14.20
C ARG A 43 -0.62 0.29 -13.83
N PHE A 44 -0.71 -0.71 -14.70
CA PHE A 44 -1.49 -1.92 -14.46
C PHE A 44 -0.91 -2.75 -13.32
N ALA A 45 0.39 -2.98 -13.27
CA ALA A 45 1.04 -3.71 -12.18
C ALA A 45 0.77 -3.04 -10.82
N ALA A 46 0.89 -1.70 -10.79
CA ALA A 46 0.62 -0.92 -9.59
C ALA A 46 -0.86 -0.99 -9.16
N ALA A 47 -1.80 -0.92 -10.11
CA ALA A 47 -3.23 -0.99 -9.82
C ALA A 47 -3.69 -2.40 -9.41
N LEU A 48 -3.15 -3.44 -10.06
CA LEU A 48 -3.50 -4.84 -9.81
C LEU A 48 -3.18 -5.20 -8.36
N TRP A 49 -1.94 -4.99 -7.95
CA TRP A 49 -1.45 -5.42 -6.64
C TRP A 49 -1.58 -4.35 -5.57
N GLY A 50 -1.46 -3.07 -5.91
CA GLY A 50 -1.53 -1.96 -4.97
C GLY A 50 -2.93 -1.39 -4.70
N MET A 51 -3.86 -1.52 -5.66
CA MET A 51 -5.23 -0.96 -5.74
C MET A 51 -5.37 0.12 -6.83
N PRO A 52 -6.44 0.07 -7.66
CA PRO A 52 -6.71 1.12 -8.65
C PRO A 52 -6.92 2.52 -8.03
N ASP A 53 -7.37 2.57 -6.78
CA ASP A 53 -7.72 3.81 -6.07
C ASP A 53 -6.52 4.75 -5.87
N PHE A 54 -5.31 4.19 -5.77
CA PHE A 54 -4.07 4.94 -5.54
C PHE A 54 -3.38 5.40 -6.82
N ILE A 55 -3.80 4.90 -7.98
CA ILE A 55 -3.13 5.18 -9.25
C ILE A 55 -3.95 6.23 -10.01
N PHE A 56 -3.29 7.34 -10.32
CA PHE A 56 -3.87 8.49 -11.03
C PHE A 56 -3.33 8.56 -12.44
N GLU A 57 -4.24 8.85 -13.38
CA GLU A 57 -3.87 9.15 -14.75
C GLU A 57 -3.17 10.52 -14.80
N PRO A 58 -2.29 10.76 -15.79
CA PRO A 58 -1.64 12.05 -15.98
C PRO A 58 -2.65 13.20 -15.99
N ALA A 59 -2.35 14.29 -15.28
CA ALA A 59 -3.16 15.49 -15.39
C ALA A 59 -2.89 16.15 -16.75
N HIS A 60 -3.94 16.43 -17.53
CA HIS A 60 -3.85 17.18 -18.78
C HIS A 60 -4.22 18.63 -18.53
N GLU A 61 -3.29 19.55 -18.78
CA GLU A 61 -3.61 20.98 -18.85
C GLU A 61 -3.42 21.53 -20.26
N THR A 62 -4.38 22.34 -20.70
CA THR A 62 -4.25 23.13 -21.91
C THR A 62 -3.40 24.37 -21.61
N SER A 63 -2.16 24.41 -22.12
CA SER A 63 -1.33 25.62 -22.10
C SER A 63 -1.30 26.23 -23.50
N GLY A 64 -2.11 27.29 -23.72
CA GLY A 64 -2.23 27.92 -25.05
C GLY A 64 -2.87 26.98 -26.06
N SER A 65 -2.25 26.77 -27.23
CA SER A 65 -2.72 25.85 -28.27
C SER A 65 -2.29 24.39 -28.09
N GLY A 66 -1.63 24.04 -26.98
CA GLY A 66 -1.12 22.69 -26.72
C GLY A 66 -1.68 22.09 -25.43
N VAL A 67 -1.83 20.76 -25.40
CA VAL A 67 -2.10 19.99 -24.19
C VAL A 67 -0.76 19.53 -23.61
N ARG A 68 -0.48 19.87 -22.36
CA ARG A 68 0.68 19.39 -21.61
C ARG A 68 0.24 18.27 -20.68
N GLU A 69 0.83 17.09 -20.87
CA GLU A 69 0.65 15.95 -19.97
C GLU A 69 1.60 16.07 -18.78
N VAL A 70 1.07 15.90 -17.57
CA VAL A 70 1.82 15.93 -16.32
C VAL A 70 2.24 14.51 -15.95
N GLY A 71 3.34 14.07 -16.55
CA GLY A 71 3.99 12.78 -16.31
C GLY A 71 3.25 11.56 -16.87
N ASP A 72 3.77 10.35 -16.60
CA ASP A 72 3.22 9.11 -17.17
C ASP A 72 2.27 8.40 -16.18
N GLY A 73 2.24 8.84 -14.92
CA GLY A 73 1.33 8.34 -13.90
C GLY A 73 1.75 8.80 -12.51
N ILE A 74 0.82 8.75 -11.57
CA ILE A 74 1.11 9.08 -10.17
C ILE A 74 0.50 8.01 -9.28
N LEU A 75 1.28 7.51 -8.33
CA LEU A 75 0.77 6.70 -7.23
C LEU A 75 0.68 7.58 -5.98
N ILE A 76 -0.49 7.66 -5.36
CA ILE A 76 -0.72 8.45 -4.15
C ILE A 76 -1.24 7.52 -3.05
N THR A 77 -0.54 7.54 -1.92
CA THR A 77 -0.92 6.90 -0.65
C THR A 77 -0.84 7.96 0.45
N SER A 78 -1.34 7.69 1.65
CA SER A 78 -1.34 8.64 2.77
C SER A 78 0.04 9.28 2.98
N GLY A 79 0.14 10.58 2.69
CA GLY A 79 1.34 11.39 2.87
C GLY A 79 2.48 11.19 1.87
N THR A 80 2.37 10.26 0.93
CA THR A 80 3.44 9.96 -0.04
C THR A 80 2.90 9.87 -1.46
N ALA A 81 3.53 10.59 -2.38
CA ALA A 81 3.25 10.52 -3.81
C ALA A 81 4.49 10.04 -4.57
N VAL A 82 4.28 9.11 -5.50
CA VAL A 82 5.30 8.60 -6.41
C VAL A 82 4.98 9.11 -7.81
N MET A 83 5.80 10.03 -8.30
CA MET A 83 5.77 10.53 -9.68
C MET A 83 6.44 9.50 -10.59
N ILE A 84 5.69 8.92 -11.52
CA ILE A 84 6.19 7.86 -12.40
C ILE A 84 6.55 8.47 -13.76
N GLN A 85 7.77 8.16 -14.20
CA GLN A 85 8.26 8.44 -15.55
C GLN A 85 8.74 7.14 -16.17
N SER A 86 8.23 6.79 -17.33
CA SER A 86 8.63 5.62 -18.08
C SER A 86 9.54 6.01 -19.25
N LYS A 87 10.47 5.14 -19.60
CA LYS A 87 11.26 5.26 -20.83
C LYS A 87 11.47 3.88 -21.43
N SER A 88 11.01 3.71 -22.67
CA SER A 88 11.07 2.42 -23.36
C SER A 88 12.03 2.44 -24.55
N ARG A 89 12.84 1.39 -24.67
CA ARG A 89 13.74 1.20 -25.80
C ARG A 89 13.09 0.34 -26.87
N HIS A 90 12.79 0.93 -28.02
CA HIS A 90 12.39 0.15 -29.19
C HIS A 90 13.62 -0.41 -29.91
N ARG A 91 13.66 -1.73 -30.11
CA ARG A 91 14.72 -2.48 -30.84
C ARG A 91 16.13 -2.20 -30.29
N PRO A 92 16.47 -2.71 -29.10
CA PRO A 92 17.87 -2.77 -28.68
C PRO A 92 18.69 -3.59 -29.68
N GLY A 93 19.97 -3.29 -29.81
CA GLY A 93 20.87 -3.95 -30.78
C GLY A 93 22.07 -3.11 -31.21
N GLY A 94 22.39 -2.04 -30.47
CA GLY A 94 23.63 -1.29 -30.62
C GLY A 94 24.81 -1.93 -29.89
N THR A 95 25.92 -1.19 -29.80
CA THR A 95 27.03 -1.55 -28.90
C THR A 95 26.64 -1.24 -27.45
N ALA A 96 27.28 -1.90 -26.47
CA ALA A 96 27.06 -1.62 -25.05
C ALA A 96 27.16 -0.11 -24.72
N GLU A 97 28.16 0.58 -25.28
CA GLU A 97 28.33 2.03 -25.14
C GLU A 97 27.13 2.84 -25.67
N ARG A 98 26.55 2.43 -26.81
CA ARG A 98 25.36 3.11 -27.36
C ARG A 98 24.15 2.92 -26.47
N GLU A 99 23.97 1.73 -25.90
CA GLU A 99 22.85 1.48 -24.99
C GLU A 99 23.07 2.19 -23.64
N SER A 100 24.28 2.22 -23.08
CA SER A 100 24.60 3.04 -21.89
C SER A 100 24.35 4.54 -22.12
N ASN A 101 24.73 5.07 -23.29
CA ASN A 101 24.47 6.46 -23.66
C ASN A 101 22.96 6.73 -23.80
N TRP A 102 22.21 5.79 -24.38
CA TRP A 102 20.76 5.90 -24.48
C TRP A 102 20.12 5.89 -23.09
N LEU A 103 20.54 4.99 -22.20
CA LEU A 103 20.06 4.89 -20.83
C LEU A 103 20.31 6.19 -20.08
N THR A 104 21.55 6.68 -20.07
CA THR A 104 21.94 7.92 -19.38
C THR A 104 21.09 9.10 -19.87
N LYS A 105 20.99 9.27 -21.19
CA LYS A 105 20.20 10.34 -21.81
C LYS A 105 18.73 10.29 -21.38
N ASN A 106 18.12 9.11 -21.40
CA ASN A 106 16.70 8.96 -21.12
C ASN A 106 16.38 9.02 -19.64
N ILE A 107 17.26 8.51 -18.78
CA ILE A 107 17.17 8.64 -17.32
C ILE A 107 17.23 10.12 -16.93
N VAL A 108 18.24 10.87 -17.38
CA VAL A 108 18.35 12.31 -17.10
C VAL A 108 17.13 13.08 -17.61
N LYS A 109 16.60 12.71 -18.79
CA LYS A 109 15.36 13.29 -19.31
C LYS A 109 14.17 12.99 -18.40
N GLY A 110 14.01 11.72 -17.98
CA GLY A 110 12.94 11.29 -17.08
C GLY A 110 12.99 12.02 -15.74
N LEU A 111 14.16 12.13 -15.12
CA LEU A 111 14.36 12.86 -13.86
C LEU A 111 13.92 14.33 -13.97
N LYS A 112 14.35 15.03 -15.03
CA LYS A 112 13.94 16.42 -15.28
C LYS A 112 12.44 16.56 -15.52
N GLN A 113 11.82 15.61 -16.21
CA GLN A 113 10.37 15.58 -16.42
C GLN A 113 9.63 15.37 -15.09
N GLY A 114 10.07 14.40 -14.29
CA GLY A 114 9.51 14.12 -12.96
C GLY A 114 9.60 15.33 -12.03
N GLU A 115 10.76 15.97 -11.94
CA GLU A 115 10.96 17.19 -11.13
C GLU A 115 10.03 18.33 -11.57
N GLY A 116 9.90 18.54 -12.89
CA GLY A 116 9.00 19.55 -13.44
C GLY A 116 7.52 19.29 -13.12
N SER A 117 7.10 18.02 -13.19
CA SER A 117 5.75 17.61 -12.84
C SER A 117 5.46 17.75 -11.34
N ILE A 118 6.39 17.34 -10.47
CA ILE A 118 6.28 17.51 -9.02
C ILE A 118 6.13 18.99 -8.67
N ARG A 119 6.97 19.85 -9.24
CA ARG A 119 6.92 21.30 -9.02
C ARG A 119 5.57 21.88 -9.43
N PHE A 120 5.01 21.42 -10.55
CA PHE A 120 3.71 21.86 -11.02
C PHE A 120 2.58 21.43 -10.06
N LEU A 121 2.58 20.19 -9.60
CA LEU A 121 1.56 19.65 -8.68
C LEU A 121 1.67 20.22 -7.27
N THR A 122 2.87 20.63 -6.87
CA THR A 122 3.12 21.29 -5.57
C THR A 122 2.66 22.75 -5.59
N ALA A 123 2.54 23.37 -6.76
CA ALA A 123 2.21 24.80 -6.85
C ALA A 123 0.75 25.12 -6.49
N ARG A 124 -0.17 24.16 -6.64
CA ARG A 124 -1.59 24.32 -6.33
C ARG A 124 -2.31 22.97 -6.25
N PRO A 125 -3.43 22.88 -5.51
CA PRO A 125 -4.32 21.73 -5.59
C PRO A 125 -4.87 21.51 -7.00
N ILE A 126 -4.90 20.25 -7.45
CA ILE A 126 -5.34 19.86 -8.79
C ILE A 126 -6.32 18.68 -8.70
N ALA A 127 -7.42 18.77 -9.45
CA ALA A 127 -8.34 17.66 -9.63
C ALA A 127 -7.72 16.62 -10.58
N MET A 128 -7.56 15.39 -10.11
CA MET A 128 -7.03 14.26 -10.86
C MET A 128 -8.03 13.10 -10.87
N GLU A 129 -7.94 12.22 -11.87
CA GLU A 129 -8.79 11.04 -11.98
C GLU A 129 -8.00 9.78 -11.67
N ASN A 130 -8.48 8.96 -10.73
CA ASN A 130 -7.88 7.66 -10.43
C ASN A 130 -8.33 6.57 -11.42
N ARG A 131 -7.74 5.38 -11.34
CA ARG A 131 -8.08 4.23 -12.22
C ARG A 131 -9.50 3.69 -12.02
N ARG A 132 -10.24 4.15 -11.01
CA ARG A 132 -11.69 3.91 -10.86
C ARG A 132 -12.55 4.99 -11.49
N ARG A 133 -11.96 5.94 -12.22
CA ARG A 133 -12.61 7.08 -12.84
C ARG A 133 -13.27 8.03 -11.84
N ARG A 134 -12.68 8.15 -10.65
CA ARG A 134 -13.15 9.07 -9.61
C ARG A 134 -12.21 10.25 -9.56
N ARG A 135 -12.81 11.45 -9.55
CA ARG A 135 -12.08 12.70 -9.47
C ARG A 135 -11.78 13.03 -8.01
N VAL A 136 -10.54 13.38 -7.73
CA VAL A 136 -10.06 13.72 -6.39
C VAL A 136 -9.23 14.99 -6.49
N ASN A 137 -9.47 15.95 -5.61
CA ASN A 137 -8.65 17.14 -5.52
C ASN A 137 -7.40 16.83 -4.67
N ILE A 138 -6.23 16.87 -5.29
CA ILE A 138 -4.96 16.54 -4.66
C ILE A 138 -4.21 17.83 -4.36
N ASP A 139 -3.86 18.06 -3.10
CA ASP A 139 -2.88 19.07 -2.71
C ASP A 139 -1.47 18.47 -2.72
N GLY A 140 -0.72 18.74 -3.79
CA GLY A 140 0.64 18.23 -3.93
C GLY A 140 1.63 18.81 -2.91
N ALA A 141 1.34 19.95 -2.28
CA ALA A 141 2.22 20.55 -1.28
C ALA A 141 2.20 19.80 0.06
N ALA A 142 1.13 19.06 0.34
CA ALA A 142 0.99 18.24 1.55
C ALA A 142 1.65 16.86 1.42
N LEU A 143 2.26 16.53 0.28
CA LEU A 143 2.76 15.19 -0.02
C LEU A 143 4.29 15.14 -0.02
N THR A 144 4.84 14.05 0.52
CA THR A 144 6.24 13.70 0.33
C THR A 144 6.41 13.05 -1.04
N TRP A 145 7.19 13.67 -1.92
CA TRP A 145 7.35 13.22 -3.30
C TRP A 145 8.57 12.32 -3.51
N VAL A 146 8.36 11.20 -4.19
CA VAL A 146 9.41 10.36 -4.78
C VAL A 146 9.25 10.37 -6.29
N SER A 147 10.33 10.62 -7.03
CA SER A 147 10.37 10.50 -8.49
C SER A 147 10.93 9.14 -8.90
N VAL A 148 10.16 8.32 -9.60
CA VAL A 148 10.64 7.04 -10.11
C VAL A 148 10.76 7.10 -11.62
N VAL A 149 11.93 6.75 -12.15
CA VAL A 149 12.12 6.51 -13.58
C VAL A 149 12.19 5.01 -13.82
N VAL A 150 11.16 4.48 -14.47
CA VAL A 150 11.05 3.07 -14.85
C VAL A 150 11.54 2.89 -16.29
N ILE A 151 12.53 2.02 -16.48
CA ILE A 151 13.14 1.75 -17.78
C ILE A 151 12.63 0.40 -18.32
N ASP A 152 12.03 0.42 -19.51
CA ASP A 152 11.70 -0.78 -20.26
C ASP A 152 12.76 -0.99 -21.35
N HIS A 153 13.75 -1.84 -21.05
CA HIS A 153 14.89 -2.10 -21.92
C HIS A 153 15.35 -3.55 -21.77
N ASP A 154 15.34 -4.32 -22.88
CA ASP A 154 15.61 -5.77 -22.84
C ASP A 154 17.11 -6.10 -22.74
N ASP A 155 18.00 -5.20 -23.19
CA ASP A 155 19.44 -5.44 -23.34
C ASP A 155 20.29 -4.40 -22.58
N VAL A 156 20.15 -4.37 -21.25
CA VAL A 156 20.90 -3.44 -20.40
C VAL A 156 22.35 -3.91 -20.30
N PRO A 157 23.35 -3.08 -20.61
CA PRO A 157 24.75 -3.46 -20.44
C PRO A 157 25.06 -3.84 -18.99
N ALA A 158 25.74 -4.98 -18.79
CA ALA A 158 26.18 -5.43 -17.47
C ALA A 158 27.04 -4.36 -16.77
N GLY A 159 26.81 -4.16 -15.46
CA GLY A 159 27.50 -3.14 -14.67
C GLY A 159 26.98 -1.72 -14.88
N TYR A 160 25.96 -1.50 -15.72
CA TYR A 160 25.44 -0.15 -15.94
C TYR A 160 24.79 0.41 -14.66
N THR A 161 25.38 1.47 -14.14
CA THR A 161 24.83 2.24 -13.01
C THR A 161 24.26 3.56 -13.53
N PRO A 162 23.05 3.98 -13.11
CA PRO A 162 22.50 5.29 -13.43
C PRO A 162 23.42 6.44 -13.03
N PRO A 163 23.31 7.62 -13.68
CA PRO A 163 23.99 8.82 -13.22
C PRO A 163 23.52 9.24 -11.82
N ASP A 164 24.24 10.15 -11.16
CA ASP A 164 23.88 10.73 -9.86
C ASP A 164 22.40 11.13 -9.79
N LEU A 165 21.70 10.57 -8.81
CA LEU A 165 20.27 10.76 -8.63
C LEU A 165 19.99 11.87 -7.61
N PRO A 166 18.92 12.66 -7.83
CA PRO A 166 18.37 13.51 -6.78
C PRO A 166 18.02 12.70 -5.51
N ASN A 167 18.07 13.34 -4.35
CA ASN A 167 17.76 12.74 -3.03
C ASN A 167 16.29 12.28 -2.86
N ASN A 168 15.46 12.43 -3.89
CA ASN A 168 14.08 11.98 -3.92
C ASN A 168 13.79 11.11 -5.15
N ALA A 169 14.82 10.56 -5.81
CA ALA A 169 14.66 9.81 -7.04
C ALA A 169 15.15 8.37 -6.94
N VAL A 170 14.48 7.48 -7.70
CA VAL A 170 14.87 6.08 -7.89
C VAL A 170 14.80 5.75 -9.38
N VAL A 171 15.74 4.96 -9.88
CA VAL A 171 15.74 4.46 -11.26
C VAL A 171 15.79 2.94 -11.20
N MET A 172 14.89 2.28 -11.93
CA MET A 172 14.79 0.82 -11.93
C MET A 172 14.25 0.29 -13.26
N LEU A 173 14.38 -1.02 -13.51
CA LEU A 173 13.75 -1.66 -14.67
C LEU A 173 12.26 -1.87 -14.46
N ARG A 174 11.51 -1.99 -15.56
CA ARG A 174 10.09 -2.39 -15.51
C ARG A 174 9.88 -3.73 -14.80
N ARG A 175 10.77 -4.70 -15.04
CA ARG A 175 10.77 -5.99 -14.33
C ARG A 175 10.86 -5.79 -12.82
N ASP A 176 11.73 -4.90 -12.38
CA ASP A 176 12.00 -4.65 -10.97
C ASP A 176 10.80 -3.94 -10.29
N TRP A 177 10.17 -3.00 -11.01
CA TRP A 177 8.90 -2.39 -10.59
C TRP A 177 7.80 -3.44 -10.41
N GLU A 178 7.63 -4.33 -11.39
CA GLU A 178 6.65 -5.41 -11.33
C GLU A 178 6.96 -6.41 -10.20
N PHE A 179 8.25 -6.73 -9.99
CA PHE A 179 8.72 -7.53 -8.87
C PHE A 179 8.32 -6.92 -7.53
N LEU A 180 8.54 -5.61 -7.31
CA LEU A 180 8.17 -4.96 -6.03
C LEU A 180 6.67 -5.08 -5.75
N PHE A 181 5.83 -4.89 -6.77
CA PHE A 181 4.37 -5.02 -6.61
C PHE A 181 3.91 -6.45 -6.40
N ASP A 182 4.49 -7.43 -7.10
CA ASP A 182 4.20 -8.85 -6.85
C ASP A 182 4.69 -9.29 -5.46
N GLN A 183 5.84 -8.78 -5.04
CA GLN A 183 6.48 -9.09 -3.77
C GLN A 183 5.72 -8.54 -2.57
N LEU A 184 5.32 -7.26 -2.62
CA LEU A 184 4.75 -6.55 -1.48
C LEU A 184 3.21 -6.52 -1.50
N ARG A 185 2.59 -6.59 -2.69
CA ARG A 185 1.13 -6.50 -2.89
C ARG A 185 0.46 -5.37 -2.12
N SER A 186 1.13 -4.22 -2.11
CA SER A 186 0.74 -3.03 -1.35
C SER A 186 1.38 -1.80 -1.99
N ALA A 187 0.55 -0.84 -2.39
CA ALA A 187 1.03 0.45 -2.89
C ALA A 187 1.77 1.22 -1.80
N ARG A 188 1.27 1.16 -0.56
CA ARG A 188 1.87 1.85 0.59
C ARG A 188 3.23 1.27 0.94
N SER A 189 3.39 -0.05 0.89
CA SER A 189 4.66 -0.73 1.14
C SER A 189 5.66 -0.48 0.02
N VAL A 190 5.23 -0.49 -1.25
CA VAL A 190 6.10 -0.11 -2.38
C VAL A 190 6.55 1.36 -2.24
N ALA A 191 5.65 2.28 -1.92
CA ALA A 191 6.02 3.68 -1.67
C ALA A 191 6.98 3.82 -0.47
N GLY A 192 6.79 3.04 0.59
CA GLY A 192 7.70 2.97 1.74
C GLY A 192 9.09 2.46 1.36
N TYR A 193 9.16 1.38 0.56
CA TYR A 193 10.39 0.84 0.02
C TYR A 193 11.13 1.90 -0.83
N LEU A 194 10.43 2.55 -1.76
CA LEU A 194 11.02 3.58 -2.60
C LEU A 194 11.59 4.74 -1.78
N ARG A 195 10.87 5.17 -0.73
CA ARG A 195 11.34 6.19 0.22
C ARG A 195 12.59 5.78 0.98
N ARG A 196 12.78 4.48 1.24
CA ARG A 196 13.96 3.96 1.92
C ARG A 196 15.21 4.04 1.05
N VAL A 197 15.05 3.92 -0.27
CA VAL A 197 16.15 3.78 -1.24
C VAL A 197 16.36 4.99 -2.15
N VAL A 198 15.67 6.12 -1.90
CA VAL A 198 15.83 7.34 -2.69
C VAL A 198 17.26 7.85 -2.67
N GLY A 199 17.76 8.29 -3.83
CA GLY A 199 19.11 8.83 -3.99
C GLY A 199 20.21 7.78 -4.03
N GLU A 200 19.91 6.51 -3.80
CA GLU A 200 20.89 5.42 -3.95
C GLU A 200 21.07 5.02 -5.41
N ASN A 201 22.33 4.91 -5.83
CA ASN A 201 22.71 4.43 -7.15
C ASN A 201 23.16 2.98 -7.07
N ILE A 202 22.39 2.08 -7.68
CA ILE A 202 22.77 0.67 -7.84
C ILE A 202 22.80 0.30 -9.33
N GLU A 203 23.45 -0.81 -9.64
CA GLU A 203 23.43 -1.37 -10.99
C GLU A 203 21.98 -1.65 -11.42
N LEU A 204 21.62 -1.18 -12.62
CA LEU A 204 20.27 -1.29 -13.14
C LEU A 204 19.91 -2.76 -13.40
N GLY A 205 18.78 -3.23 -12.85
CA GLY A 205 18.37 -4.63 -12.91
C GLY A 205 18.77 -5.46 -11.70
N THR A 206 19.38 -4.86 -10.68
CA THR A 206 19.76 -5.53 -9.42
C THR A 206 18.84 -5.19 -8.25
N GLU A 207 17.70 -4.53 -8.50
CA GLU A 207 16.73 -4.17 -7.47
C GLU A 207 16.28 -5.36 -6.59
N PRO A 208 16.07 -6.58 -7.14
CA PRO A 208 15.77 -7.73 -6.31
C PRO A 208 16.89 -8.07 -5.32
N VAL A 209 18.16 -7.82 -5.65
CA VAL A 209 19.29 -8.01 -4.72
C VAL A 209 19.19 -7.01 -3.59
N ARG A 210 19.09 -5.70 -3.89
CA ARG A 210 18.92 -4.64 -2.89
C ARG A 210 17.73 -4.91 -1.98
N TYR A 211 16.60 -5.32 -2.54
CA TYR A 211 15.42 -5.69 -1.77
C TYR A 211 15.73 -6.77 -0.73
N HIS A 212 16.43 -7.84 -1.11
CA HIS A 212 16.74 -8.93 -0.20
C HIS A 212 17.82 -8.55 0.83
N GLU A 213 18.78 -7.69 0.49
CA GLU A 213 19.73 -7.14 1.46
C GLU A 213 19.00 -6.35 2.55
N LEU A 214 18.03 -5.50 2.16
CA LEU A 214 17.19 -4.77 3.10
C LEU A 214 16.28 -5.71 3.91
N ALA A 215 15.76 -6.77 3.28
CA ALA A 215 14.96 -7.78 3.96
C ALA A 215 15.75 -8.52 5.05
N LEU A 216 16.99 -8.90 4.76
CA LEU A 216 17.89 -9.53 5.73
C LEU A 216 18.28 -8.55 6.85
N ALA A 217 18.52 -7.28 6.51
CA ALA A 217 18.78 -6.25 7.50
C ALA A 217 17.59 -6.06 8.45
N ASP A 218 16.36 -6.08 7.93
CA ASP A 218 15.13 -5.94 8.73
C ASP A 218 14.93 -7.09 9.72
N LEU A 219 15.31 -8.31 9.36
CA LEU A 219 15.23 -9.48 10.25
C LEU A 219 16.17 -9.38 11.45
N GLY A 220 17.27 -8.63 11.32
CA GLY A 220 18.21 -8.39 12.42
C GLY A 220 17.77 -7.31 13.40
N VAL A 221 16.63 -6.64 13.18
CA VAL A 221 16.17 -5.53 14.02
C VAL A 221 15.35 -6.04 15.20
N GLU A 222 15.80 -5.72 16.41
CA GLU A 222 15.05 -6.02 17.63
C GLU A 222 13.67 -5.34 17.64
N PRO A 223 12.61 -6.02 18.10
CA PRO A 223 11.31 -5.39 18.26
C PRO A 223 11.39 -4.16 19.16
N PRO A 224 10.70 -3.08 18.79
CA PRO A 224 10.61 -1.92 19.67
C PRO A 224 9.95 -2.31 20.99
N ALA A 225 10.23 -1.54 22.05
CA ALA A 225 9.55 -1.71 23.31
C ALA A 225 8.04 -1.55 23.12
N ALA A 226 7.25 -2.35 23.84
CA ALA A 226 5.81 -2.15 23.86
C ALA A 226 5.51 -0.74 24.39
N PRO A 227 4.66 0.04 23.71
CA PRO A 227 4.32 1.36 24.19
C PRO A 227 3.59 1.28 25.54
N GLU A 228 3.70 2.31 26.37
CA GLU A 228 3.16 2.29 27.75
C GLU A 228 1.65 2.03 27.84
N TRP A 229 0.92 2.40 26.78
CA TRP A 229 -0.53 2.19 26.67
C TRP A 229 -0.90 0.78 26.20
N ALA A 230 0.06 -0.05 25.80
CA ALA A 230 -0.21 -1.42 25.39
C ALA A 230 -0.77 -2.22 26.57
N THR A 231 -1.88 -2.90 26.35
CA THR A 231 -2.49 -3.77 27.38
C THR A 231 -1.61 -4.99 27.64
N SER A 232 -1.78 -5.65 28.79
CA SER A 232 -1.08 -6.91 29.09
C SER A 232 -1.40 -8.06 28.10
N ALA A 233 -2.45 -7.91 27.29
CA ALA A 233 -2.81 -8.86 26.23
C ALA A 233 -2.24 -8.47 24.85
N SER A 234 -1.58 -7.32 24.74
CA SER A 234 -0.96 -6.84 23.51
C SER A 234 0.35 -7.59 23.26
N ILE A 235 0.60 -7.91 21.98
CA ILE A 235 1.86 -8.49 21.53
C ILE A 235 2.52 -7.44 20.63
N THR A 236 3.72 -7.02 21.00
CA THR A 236 4.54 -6.16 20.13
C THR A 236 5.32 -7.05 19.19
N VAL A 237 5.22 -6.79 17.89
CA VAL A 237 5.83 -7.61 16.85
C VAL A 237 6.71 -6.70 16.00
N SER A 238 7.99 -7.07 15.84
CA SER A 238 8.84 -6.50 14.79
C SER A 238 8.46 -7.17 13.48
N VAL A 239 8.12 -6.38 12.48
CA VAL A 239 7.75 -6.87 11.15
C VAL A 239 8.67 -6.22 10.12
N PRO A 240 9.30 -7.03 9.24
CA PRO A 240 10.19 -6.47 8.24
C PRO A 240 9.39 -5.60 7.26
N GLN A 241 9.95 -4.45 6.89
CA GLN A 241 9.37 -3.59 5.87
C GLN A 241 9.52 -4.22 4.48
N ALA A 242 10.62 -4.94 4.26
CA ALA A 242 10.86 -5.79 3.11
C ALA A 242 10.81 -7.27 3.54
N PRO A 243 9.63 -7.94 3.59
CA PRO A 243 9.59 -9.36 3.92
C PRO A 243 10.34 -10.21 2.88
N LEU A 244 11.10 -11.22 3.33
CA LEU A 244 11.76 -12.18 2.44
C LEU A 244 10.74 -12.94 1.59
N GLU A 245 9.71 -13.50 2.22
CA GLU A 245 8.68 -14.24 1.51
C GLU A 245 7.76 -13.31 0.71
N PRO A 246 7.40 -13.65 -0.55
CA PRO A 246 6.41 -12.89 -1.29
C PRO A 246 5.06 -12.87 -0.55
N ALA A 247 4.39 -11.72 -0.62
CA ALA A 247 3.09 -11.49 -0.01
C ALA A 247 2.08 -12.58 -0.40
N GLY A 248 1.63 -13.38 0.57
CA GLY A 248 0.66 -14.45 0.35
C GLY A 248 1.21 -15.71 -0.31
N SER A 249 2.52 -15.98 -0.19
CA SER A 249 3.17 -17.21 -0.69
C SER A 249 2.63 -18.49 -0.05
N LEU A 250 2.32 -18.45 1.25
CA LEU A 250 1.89 -19.63 2.02
C LEU A 250 0.39 -19.95 1.85
N GLU A 251 -0.48 -18.93 1.77
CA GLU A 251 -1.93 -19.14 1.58
C GLU A 251 -2.58 -17.92 0.91
N THR A 252 -2.96 -18.07 -0.36
CA THR A 252 -3.54 -16.97 -1.15
C THR A 252 -4.85 -16.45 -0.56
N LYS A 253 -5.77 -17.33 -0.12
CA LYS A 253 -7.11 -16.92 0.34
C LYS A 253 -7.09 -16.06 1.60
N ALA A 254 -6.27 -16.40 2.59
CA ALA A 254 -6.15 -15.63 3.82
C ALA A 254 -5.55 -14.25 3.54
N HIS A 255 -4.46 -14.20 2.78
CA HIS A 255 -3.83 -12.95 2.37
C HIS A 255 -4.79 -12.02 1.60
N PHE A 256 -5.60 -12.58 0.69
CA PHE A 256 -6.54 -11.80 -0.10
C PHE A 256 -7.77 -11.32 0.67
N LEU A 257 -8.00 -11.74 1.91
CA LEU A 257 -9.14 -11.26 2.69
C LEU A 257 -9.07 -9.74 2.90
N LEU A 258 -7.89 -9.21 3.25
CA LEU A 258 -7.70 -7.76 3.39
C LEU A 258 -8.00 -7.05 2.07
N ARG A 259 -7.55 -7.61 0.94
CA ARG A 259 -7.86 -7.05 -0.37
C ARG A 259 -9.36 -7.05 -0.66
N ILE A 260 -10.10 -8.10 -0.31
CA ILE A 260 -11.55 -8.14 -0.50
C ILE A 260 -12.24 -7.05 0.36
N ILE A 261 -11.81 -6.88 1.61
CA ILE A 261 -12.31 -5.81 2.50
C ILE A 261 -12.05 -4.43 1.88
N GLN A 262 -10.83 -4.20 1.40
CA GLN A 262 -10.47 -2.95 0.71
C GLN A 262 -11.30 -2.74 -0.56
N GLU A 263 -11.56 -3.78 -1.37
CA GLU A 263 -12.43 -3.68 -2.55
C GLU A 263 -13.89 -3.38 -2.17
N ASP A 264 -14.43 -3.99 -1.11
CA ASP A 264 -15.77 -3.68 -0.61
C ASP A 264 -15.89 -2.21 -0.19
N ILE A 265 -14.86 -1.69 0.49
CA ILE A 265 -14.77 -0.27 0.87
C ILE A 265 -14.63 0.62 -0.37
N ALA A 266 -13.75 0.24 -1.31
CA ALA A 266 -13.53 0.99 -2.54
C ALA A 266 -14.78 1.09 -3.41
N LEU A 267 -15.64 0.06 -3.39
CA LEU A 267 -16.89 0.00 -4.15
C LEU A 267 -18.11 0.51 -3.36
N SER A 268 -17.93 0.92 -2.10
CA SER A 268 -18.99 1.51 -1.29
C SER A 268 -19.46 2.84 -1.88
N ARG A 269 -20.73 3.16 -1.66
CA ARG A 269 -21.29 4.46 -2.04
C ARG A 269 -20.88 5.48 -0.97
N ALA A 270 -20.02 6.43 -1.31
CA ALA A 270 -19.83 7.64 -0.53
C ALA A 270 -20.07 8.88 -1.42
N PRO A 271 -20.40 10.04 -0.82
CA PRO A 271 -20.37 11.32 -1.49
C PRO A 271 -19.07 11.55 -2.26
N ALA A 272 -19.14 12.29 -3.38
CA ALA A 272 -17.96 12.61 -4.19
C ALA A 272 -16.91 13.43 -3.41
N ASP A 273 -17.36 14.24 -2.45
CA ASP A 273 -16.49 15.07 -1.61
C ASP A 273 -15.66 14.23 -0.61
N ASP A 274 -16.04 12.97 -0.38
CA ASP A 274 -15.37 12.04 0.56
C ASP A 274 -14.34 11.14 -0.12
N GLU A 275 -14.04 11.34 -1.41
CA GLU A 275 -13.11 10.46 -2.15
C GLU A 275 -11.68 10.50 -1.59
N LEU A 276 -11.22 11.66 -1.11
CA LEU A 276 -9.92 11.77 -0.45
C LEU A 276 -9.90 10.97 0.86
N THR A 277 -10.96 11.10 1.68
CA THR A 277 -11.14 10.31 2.91
C THR A 277 -11.15 8.82 2.61
N ARG A 278 -11.79 8.38 1.51
CA ARG A 278 -11.77 6.98 1.11
C ARG A 278 -10.36 6.51 0.75
N ILE A 279 -9.59 7.31 0.03
CA ILE A 279 -8.19 7.00 -0.29
C ILE A 279 -7.36 6.89 0.98
N ASP A 280 -7.52 7.82 1.93
CA ASP A 280 -6.82 7.77 3.22
C ASP A 280 -7.16 6.47 3.97
N VAL A 281 -8.45 6.14 4.11
CA VAL A 281 -8.90 4.90 4.76
C VAL A 281 -8.30 3.67 4.09
N LEU A 282 -8.36 3.58 2.75
CA LEU A 282 -7.78 2.47 2.00
C LEU A 282 -6.27 2.39 2.20
N SER A 283 -5.58 3.53 2.23
CA SER A 283 -4.14 3.58 2.43
C SER A 283 -3.73 3.20 3.86
N ARG A 284 -4.57 3.45 4.88
CA ARG A 284 -4.34 2.94 6.25
C ARG A 284 -4.54 1.44 6.32
N LEU A 285 -5.56 0.90 5.67
CA LEU A 285 -5.72 -0.55 5.56
C LEU A 285 -4.54 -1.19 4.81
N ASP A 286 -4.02 -0.51 3.77
CA ASP A 286 -2.86 -0.97 3.03
C ASP A 286 -1.54 -0.79 3.80
N SER A 287 -1.50 -0.02 4.88
CA SER A 287 -0.31 0.09 5.75
C SER A 287 -0.16 -1.09 6.71
N ILE A 288 -1.16 -1.98 6.81
CA ILE A 288 -1.02 -3.21 7.59
C ILE A 288 0.18 -4.00 7.04
N PRO A 289 1.18 -4.31 7.91
CA PRO A 289 2.41 -4.94 7.50
C PRO A 289 2.17 -6.21 6.68
N VAL A 290 2.84 -6.31 5.54
CA VAL A 290 2.64 -7.40 4.56
C VAL A 290 2.80 -8.77 5.22
N ALA A 291 3.80 -8.91 6.08
CA ALA A 291 4.07 -10.15 6.83
C ALA A 291 2.92 -10.57 7.78
N SER A 292 2.11 -9.61 8.26
CA SER A 292 1.00 -9.88 9.19
C SER A 292 -0.32 -10.18 8.49
N ARG A 293 -0.43 -9.96 7.17
CA ARG A 293 -1.72 -10.05 6.45
C ARG A 293 -2.28 -11.47 6.39
N THR A 294 -1.42 -12.49 6.33
CA THR A 294 -1.84 -13.90 6.33
C THR A 294 -2.45 -14.28 7.69
N GLU A 295 -1.75 -14.01 8.79
CA GLU A 295 -2.24 -14.26 10.15
C GLU A 295 -3.57 -13.51 10.41
N LEU A 296 -3.66 -12.25 9.97
CA LEU A 296 -4.90 -11.47 10.03
C LEU A 296 -6.03 -12.18 9.27
N GLY A 297 -5.75 -12.59 8.04
CA GLY A 297 -6.70 -13.31 7.18
C GLY A 297 -7.24 -14.58 7.84
N GLU A 298 -6.35 -15.44 8.33
CA GLU A 298 -6.69 -16.68 9.04
C GLU A 298 -7.52 -16.39 10.29
N ARG A 299 -7.11 -15.40 11.08
CA ARG A 299 -7.81 -15.03 12.31
C ARG A 299 -9.23 -14.55 12.02
N LEU A 300 -9.41 -13.68 11.02
CA LEU A 300 -10.72 -13.20 10.64
C LEU A 300 -11.59 -14.31 10.05
N GLN A 301 -11.03 -15.23 9.26
CA GLN A 301 -11.76 -16.40 8.77
C GLN A 301 -12.22 -17.31 9.91
N SER A 302 -11.36 -17.53 10.91
CA SER A 302 -11.72 -18.27 12.13
C SER A 302 -12.88 -17.60 12.86
N TYR A 303 -12.81 -16.28 13.08
CA TYR A 303 -13.90 -15.51 13.70
C TYR A 303 -15.19 -15.56 12.89
N MET A 304 -15.11 -15.45 11.56
CA MET A 304 -16.28 -15.54 10.67
C MET A 304 -16.91 -16.94 10.70
N SER A 305 -16.09 -17.99 10.79
CA SER A 305 -16.57 -19.36 10.93
C SER A 305 -17.32 -19.56 12.25
N GLU A 306 -16.78 -19.08 13.37
CA GLU A 306 -17.46 -19.10 14.68
C GLU A 306 -18.78 -18.32 14.63
N ALA A 307 -18.73 -17.09 14.10
CA ALA A 307 -19.88 -16.20 13.95
C ALA A 307 -21.01 -16.81 13.12
N LYS A 308 -20.69 -17.50 12.02
CA LYS A 308 -21.67 -18.12 11.11
C LYS A 308 -22.41 -19.30 11.75
N HIS A 309 -21.74 -20.09 12.58
CA HIS A 309 -22.35 -21.24 13.25
C HIS A 309 -23.04 -20.87 14.56
N TRP A 310 -23.01 -19.59 14.95
CA TRP A 310 -23.65 -19.12 16.16
C TRP A 310 -25.17 -18.97 15.97
N SER A 311 -25.93 -19.94 16.46
CA SER A 311 -27.39 -19.99 16.36
C SER A 311 -28.14 -19.46 17.58
N LYS A 312 -27.44 -18.98 18.62
CA LYS A 312 -28.08 -18.49 19.84
C LYS A 312 -28.69 -17.10 19.65
N GLU A 313 -29.66 -16.76 20.51
CA GLU A 313 -30.28 -15.43 20.50
C GLU A 313 -29.31 -14.30 20.86
N THR A 314 -28.18 -14.61 21.49
CA THR A 314 -27.16 -13.63 21.90
C THR A 314 -26.26 -13.21 20.74
N LEU A 315 -25.79 -11.97 20.75
CA LEU A 315 -24.74 -11.50 19.85
C LEU A 315 -23.38 -12.04 20.31
N ILE A 316 -22.54 -12.52 19.40
CA ILE A 316 -21.11 -12.71 19.66
C ILE A 316 -20.31 -11.76 18.79
N THR A 317 -19.20 -11.28 19.35
CA THR A 317 -18.24 -10.46 18.64
C THR A 317 -16.82 -10.93 18.94
N SER A 318 -15.95 -10.87 17.94
CA SER A 318 -14.52 -11.11 18.07
C SER A 318 -13.79 -9.96 17.41
N ALA A 319 -12.75 -9.43 18.04
CA ALA A 319 -12.03 -8.26 17.54
C ALA A 319 -10.53 -8.51 17.48
N ARG A 320 -9.89 -7.95 16.44
CA ARG A 320 -8.45 -7.84 16.31
C ARG A 320 -8.11 -6.36 16.11
N ILE A 321 -7.19 -5.86 16.91
CA ILE A 321 -6.76 -4.46 16.87
C ILE A 321 -5.30 -4.42 16.43
N TYR A 322 -4.99 -3.56 15.46
CA TYR A 322 -3.64 -3.17 15.07
C TYR A 322 -3.40 -1.76 15.55
N LEU A 323 -2.26 -1.56 16.21
CA LEU A 323 -1.85 -0.28 16.72
C LEU A 323 -0.43 -0.01 16.23
N PRO A 324 -0.15 1.19 15.73
CA PRO A 324 1.22 1.59 15.44
C PRO A 324 2.02 1.64 16.73
N VAL A 325 3.26 1.15 16.69
CA VAL A 325 4.18 1.26 17.82
C VAL A 325 4.51 2.74 18.08
N GLU A 326 4.82 3.48 17.02
CA GLU A 326 5.10 4.91 17.07
C GLU A 326 3.95 5.69 16.44
N PRO A 327 3.42 6.72 17.12
CA PRO A 327 2.45 7.60 16.51
C PRO A 327 3.07 8.37 15.34
N GLY A 328 2.41 8.32 14.19
CA GLY A 328 2.76 9.10 13.01
C GLY A 328 1.51 9.64 12.35
N GLU A 329 1.63 10.79 11.67
CA GLU A 329 0.51 11.41 10.94
C GLU A 329 -0.18 10.40 10.01
N PHE A 330 0.59 9.51 9.38
CA PHE A 330 0.11 8.49 8.44
C PHE A 330 0.02 7.07 9.01
N GLU A 331 0.23 6.91 10.31
CA GLU A 331 0.02 5.65 11.05
C GLU A 331 -1.33 5.64 11.77
N SER A 332 -2.06 4.52 11.69
CA SER A 332 -3.45 4.44 12.18
C SER A 332 -3.70 3.26 13.10
N PRO A 333 -4.44 3.48 14.21
CA PRO A 333 -5.19 2.44 14.87
C PRO A 333 -6.21 1.83 13.92
N ILE A 334 -6.24 0.50 13.85
CA ILE A 334 -7.19 -0.24 13.02
C ILE A 334 -7.86 -1.31 13.87
N VAL A 335 -9.19 -1.36 13.86
CA VAL A 335 -9.96 -2.45 14.48
C VAL A 335 -10.72 -3.23 13.42
N PHE A 336 -10.50 -4.54 13.40
CA PHE A 336 -11.36 -5.48 12.72
C PHE A 336 -12.25 -6.17 13.74
N MET A 337 -13.56 -6.11 13.56
CA MET A 337 -14.53 -6.82 14.37
C MET A 337 -15.35 -7.75 13.49
N VAL A 338 -15.61 -8.96 13.97
CA VAL A 338 -16.56 -9.88 13.37
C VAL A 338 -17.74 -10.04 14.32
N ALA A 339 -18.97 -10.00 13.81
CA ALA A 339 -20.17 -10.25 14.60
C ALA A 339 -21.06 -11.31 13.94
N SER A 340 -21.81 -12.07 14.75
CA SER A 340 -22.69 -13.16 14.25
C SER A 340 -23.84 -12.69 13.37
N ARG A 341 -24.21 -11.41 13.43
CA ARG A 341 -25.25 -10.79 12.59
C ARG A 341 -25.12 -9.28 12.58
N LEU A 342 -25.67 -8.64 11.55
CA LEU A 342 -25.78 -7.19 11.46
C LEU A 342 -27.12 -6.74 12.06
N ASN A 343 -27.08 -6.06 13.21
CA ASN A 343 -28.22 -5.44 13.85
C ASN A 343 -27.76 -4.23 14.70
N ASP A 344 -28.71 -3.49 15.29
CA ASP A 344 -28.42 -2.29 16.08
C ASP A 344 -27.44 -2.54 17.24
N LEU A 345 -27.55 -3.71 17.88
CA LEU A 345 -26.62 -4.10 18.95
C LEU A 345 -25.20 -4.31 18.41
N ALA A 346 -25.03 -4.95 17.25
CA ALA A 346 -23.72 -5.12 16.62
C ALA A 346 -23.12 -3.77 16.22
N HIS A 347 -23.92 -2.85 15.67
CA HIS A 347 -23.48 -1.49 15.37
C HIS A 347 -23.06 -0.73 16.63
N MET A 348 -23.84 -0.82 17.71
CA MET A 348 -23.54 -0.16 18.98
C MET A 348 -22.22 -0.67 19.58
N VAL A 349 -22.03 -2.00 19.65
CA VAL A 349 -20.80 -2.60 20.18
C VAL A 349 -19.60 -2.26 19.31
N PHE A 350 -19.76 -2.29 17.98
CA PHE A 350 -18.71 -1.92 17.04
C PHE A 350 -18.27 -0.47 17.24
N ARG A 351 -19.25 0.44 17.27
CA ARG A 351 -19.04 1.86 17.44
C ARG A 351 -18.38 2.17 18.79
N ALA A 352 -18.87 1.60 19.89
CA ALA A 352 -18.26 1.80 21.21
C ALA A 352 -16.79 1.33 21.25
N ARG A 353 -16.48 0.18 20.64
CA ARG A 353 -15.09 -0.31 20.57
C ARG A 353 -14.21 0.58 19.70
N PHE A 354 -14.73 1.07 18.59
CA PHE A 354 -14.04 2.00 17.70
C PHE A 354 -13.78 3.36 18.37
N GLU A 355 -14.79 3.95 19.00
CA GLU A 355 -14.70 5.24 19.71
C GLU A 355 -13.71 5.16 20.87
N LEU A 356 -13.76 4.08 21.67
CA LEU A 356 -12.79 3.86 22.75
C LEU A 356 -11.35 3.76 22.21
N LEU A 357 -11.14 2.96 21.14
CA LEU A 357 -9.82 2.82 20.52
C LEU A 357 -9.28 4.17 20.01
N HIS A 358 -10.14 4.95 19.36
CA HIS A 358 -9.77 6.25 18.84
C HIS A 358 -9.43 7.23 19.97
N TYR A 359 -10.27 7.33 21.00
CA TYR A 359 -10.03 8.18 22.16
C TYR A 359 -8.73 7.84 22.89
N ASP A 360 -8.52 6.56 23.19
CA ASP A 360 -7.34 6.09 23.92
C ASP A 360 -6.06 6.43 23.13
N TYR A 361 -6.05 6.17 21.83
CA TYR A 361 -4.88 6.47 21.00
C TYR A 361 -4.69 7.97 20.75
N TYR A 362 -5.76 8.73 20.56
CA TYR A 362 -5.71 10.19 20.40
C TYR A 362 -5.10 10.86 21.63
N THR A 363 -5.56 10.46 22.83
CA THR A 363 -5.10 10.98 24.10
C THR A 363 -3.60 10.77 24.30
N VAL A 364 -3.08 9.59 23.92
CA VAL A 364 -1.66 9.27 24.12
C VAL A 364 -0.77 9.84 23.03
N SER A 365 -1.24 9.86 21.77
CA SER A 365 -0.44 10.35 20.64
C SER A 365 -0.40 11.87 20.53
N SER A 366 -1.43 12.58 21.00
CA SER A 366 -1.61 14.03 20.80
C SER A 366 -1.56 14.46 19.32
N LEU A 367 -1.86 13.56 18.39
CA LEU A 367 -1.86 13.82 16.95
C LEU A 367 -3.19 14.43 16.51
N THR A 368 -3.17 15.71 16.10
CA THR A 368 -4.39 16.43 15.67
C THR A 368 -5.04 15.83 14.44
N GLU A 369 -4.26 15.24 13.54
CA GLU A 369 -4.73 14.64 12.28
C GLU A 369 -4.87 13.11 12.37
N LEU A 370 -4.86 12.54 13.59
CA LEU A 370 -5.00 11.10 13.80
C LEU A 370 -6.25 10.57 13.08
N MET A 371 -6.09 9.49 12.32
CA MET A 371 -7.21 8.73 11.77
C MET A 371 -7.27 7.34 12.38
N THR A 372 -8.45 6.91 12.83
CA THR A 372 -8.73 5.53 13.22
C THR A 372 -9.67 4.90 12.21
N VAL A 373 -9.40 3.65 11.82
CA VAL A 373 -10.23 2.88 10.89
C VAL A 373 -10.83 1.67 11.59
N GLY A 374 -12.15 1.52 11.49
CA GLY A 374 -12.88 0.35 11.95
C GLY A 374 -13.45 -0.42 10.76
N VAL A 375 -13.35 -1.74 10.80
CA VAL A 375 -14.03 -2.66 9.88
C VAL A 375 -14.85 -3.66 10.68
N LEU A 376 -16.14 -3.76 10.37
CA LEU A 376 -17.05 -4.80 10.87
C LEU A 376 -17.42 -5.76 9.74
N LEU A 377 -17.19 -7.05 9.98
CA LEU A 377 -17.61 -8.15 9.12
C LEU A 377 -18.77 -8.91 9.77
N THR A 378 -19.81 -9.19 9.00
CA THR A 378 -20.96 -10.02 9.43
C THR A 378 -21.29 -11.05 8.37
N PRO A 379 -21.88 -12.21 8.71
CA PRO A 379 -22.36 -13.17 7.72
C PRO A 379 -23.23 -12.48 6.65
N GLY A 380 -22.98 -12.83 5.39
CA GLY A 380 -23.61 -12.18 4.25
C GLY A 380 -25.12 -12.40 4.23
N THR A 381 -25.86 -11.33 4.00
CA THR A 381 -27.33 -11.35 3.91
C THR A 381 -27.85 -11.63 2.48
N LYS A 382 -26.97 -11.53 1.48
CA LYS A 382 -27.28 -11.72 0.06
C LYS A 382 -26.66 -13.00 -0.49
N SER A 383 -27.35 -13.64 -1.44
CA SER A 383 -26.83 -14.84 -2.11
C SER A 383 -25.48 -14.55 -2.80
N GLY A 384 -24.51 -15.44 -2.61
CA GLY A 384 -23.20 -15.37 -3.26
C GLY A 384 -22.11 -14.57 -2.54
N ARG A 385 -22.42 -13.84 -1.46
CA ARG A 385 -21.41 -13.21 -0.59
C ARG A 385 -21.29 -13.96 0.73
N ALA A 386 -20.05 -14.25 1.13
CA ALA A 386 -19.78 -14.92 2.41
C ALA A 386 -19.97 -13.96 3.61
N TRP A 387 -19.72 -12.67 3.42
CA TRP A 387 -19.86 -11.63 4.43
C TRP A 387 -20.34 -10.31 3.83
N ASP A 388 -20.85 -9.44 4.72
CA ASP A 388 -21.07 -8.02 4.50
C ASP A 388 -20.01 -7.22 5.27
N THR A 389 -19.55 -6.12 4.66
CA THR A 389 -18.49 -5.25 5.20
C THR A 389 -19.08 -3.88 5.56
N THR A 390 -18.94 -3.46 6.81
CA THR A 390 -19.27 -2.11 7.31
C THR A 390 -17.98 -1.43 7.75
N MET A 391 -17.79 -0.15 7.46
CA MET A 391 -16.63 0.60 7.96
C MET A 391 -17.03 1.85 8.76
N LEU A 392 -16.15 2.23 9.68
CA LEU A 392 -16.14 3.54 10.33
C LEU A 392 -14.76 4.15 10.15
N ALA A 393 -14.71 5.47 10.02
CA ALA A 393 -13.47 6.24 10.06
C ALA A 393 -13.74 7.52 10.86
N ALA A 394 -12.76 7.92 11.67
CA ALA A 394 -12.79 9.14 12.46
C ALA A 394 -11.43 9.79 12.36
N LYS A 395 -11.43 11.12 12.31
CA LYS A 395 -10.23 11.94 12.17
C LYS A 395 -10.25 13.06 13.20
N GLY A 396 -9.12 13.29 13.87
CA GLY A 396 -8.98 14.32 14.89
C GLY A 396 -9.80 14.05 16.15
N ASP A 397 -9.98 15.05 17.01
CA ASP A 397 -10.72 14.87 18.26
C ASP A 397 -12.22 14.61 17.97
N MET A 398 -12.76 13.57 18.60
CA MET A 398 -14.19 13.26 18.55
C MET A 398 -15.02 14.02 19.61
N ASP A 399 -14.36 14.76 20.51
CA ASP A 399 -14.99 15.48 21.63
C ASP A 399 -15.89 14.56 22.48
N LEU A 400 -15.38 13.35 22.77
CA LEU A 400 -16.13 12.37 23.56
C LEU A 400 -16.15 12.80 25.03
N ASP A 401 -17.34 12.77 25.62
CA ASP A 401 -17.52 12.96 27.06
C ASP A 401 -16.72 11.91 27.86
N PRO A 402 -15.80 12.30 28.76
CA PRO A 402 -15.05 11.37 29.59
C PRO A 402 -15.93 10.40 30.39
N ALA A 403 -17.12 10.82 30.82
CA ALA A 403 -18.06 9.93 31.51
C ALA A 403 -18.63 8.85 30.58
N TYR A 404 -18.85 9.18 29.31
CA TYR A 404 -19.23 8.22 28.28
C TYR A 404 -18.11 7.22 28.01
N VAL A 405 -16.86 7.69 27.90
CA VAL A 405 -15.67 6.84 27.69
C VAL A 405 -15.52 5.82 28.82
N GLU A 406 -15.61 6.25 30.08
CA GLU A 406 -15.55 5.34 31.23
C GLU A 406 -16.72 4.35 31.26
N PHE A 407 -17.92 4.80 30.84
CA PHE A 407 -19.07 3.92 30.72
C PHE A 407 -18.83 2.81 29.67
N ILE A 408 -18.41 3.14 28.45
CA ILE A 408 -18.17 2.14 27.40
C ILE A 408 -17.02 1.19 27.75
N ARG A 409 -15.95 1.70 28.38
CA ARG A 409 -14.82 0.89 28.86
C ARG A 409 -15.29 -0.16 29.87
N ALA A 410 -16.07 0.26 30.87
CA ALA A 410 -16.64 -0.63 31.87
C ALA A 410 -17.59 -1.69 31.27
N GLN A 411 -18.37 -1.35 30.25
CA GLN A 411 -19.25 -2.32 29.56
C GLN A 411 -18.43 -3.35 28.77
N LEU A 412 -17.42 -2.91 28.00
CA LEU A 412 -16.60 -3.80 27.19
C LEU A 412 -15.80 -4.78 28.07
N ASP A 413 -15.25 -4.33 29.20
CA ASP A 413 -14.54 -5.18 30.16
C ASP A 413 -15.43 -6.27 30.76
N ARG A 414 -16.69 -5.95 31.07
CA ARG A 414 -17.65 -6.94 31.58
C ARG A 414 -17.96 -8.02 30.55
N THR A 415 -18.06 -7.66 29.27
CA THR A 415 -18.31 -8.61 28.18
C THR A 415 -17.11 -9.51 27.85
N LEU A 416 -15.89 -9.08 28.16
CA LEU A 416 -14.67 -9.88 27.96
C LEU A 416 -14.44 -10.90 29.09
N ARG A 417 -14.86 -10.61 30.32
CA ARG A 417 -14.65 -11.46 31.51
C ARG A 417 -15.71 -12.55 31.73
N SER A 418 -16.77 -12.58 30.93
CA SER A 418 -17.88 -13.55 31.08
C SER A 418 -17.76 -14.79 30.17
N ARG A 419 -16.55 -15.14 29.72
CA ARG A 419 -16.26 -16.39 29.00
C ARG A 419 -15.52 -17.37 29.89
#